data_AF-A0A1F5LVF1-F1
#
_entry.id   AF-A0A1F5LVF1-F1
#
_cell.length_a   1.000
_cell.length_b   1.000
_cell.length_c   1.000
_cell.angle_alpha   90.00
_cell.angle_beta   90.00
_cell.angle_gamma   90.00
#
_symmetry.space_group_name_H-M   'P 1'
#
loop_
_entity.id
_entity.type
_entity.pdbx_description
1 polymer ?
#
loop_
_entity_poly.entity_id
_entity_poly.type
_entity_poly.pdbx_seq_one_letter_code
_entity_poly.pdbx_strand_id
1 'polypeptide(L)'
;MDIVHGKELHYEELGLKHRGSGLAFKHLFLGEENTPENYLFSIARQGDFYSPIHRHTFDQFRYAYRGDVSIAPDLLLHEEELCYHPEGVFYGPQLDEWGERDVLVLQFGGASGKGYLSFAQIAEGQEKLKEQGRFEKGKYHPAGGGEPKDSYEALWESYSGHPLEYPAARYHPVIVSKPDNDS
;
A
#
# COMPACT_ATOMS: atom_id res chain seq x y z
N MET A 1 -7.48 25.24 -7.82
CA MET A 1 -6.33 25.05 -6.92
C MET A 1 -6.92 24.72 -5.58
N ASP A 2 -6.74 23.48 -5.14
CA ASP A 2 -7.27 23.01 -3.87
C ASP A 2 -6.18 23.10 -2.82
N ILE A 3 -6.51 23.67 -1.66
CA ILE A 3 -5.61 23.80 -0.52
C ILE A 3 -6.22 22.98 0.62
N VAL A 4 -5.47 21.98 1.09
CA VAL A 4 -5.89 21.11 2.18
C VAL A 4 -4.94 21.32 3.34
N HIS A 5 -5.47 21.71 4.51
CA HIS A 5 -4.69 21.80 5.74
C HIS A 5 -4.86 20.50 6.54
N GLY A 6 -3.80 19.70 6.67
CA GLY A 6 -3.85 18.43 7.39
C GLY A 6 -4.32 18.53 8.86
N LYS A 7 -4.26 19.72 9.47
CA LYS A 7 -4.81 20.01 10.81
C LYS A 7 -6.35 19.98 10.86
N GLU A 8 -7.01 20.23 9.73
CA GLU A 8 -8.47 20.28 9.59
C GLU A 8 -9.06 18.92 9.22
N LEU A 9 -8.20 17.94 8.88
CA LEU A 9 -8.60 16.57 8.61
C LEU A 9 -8.54 15.72 9.89
N HIS A 10 -9.47 14.78 9.98
CA HIS A 10 -9.49 13.75 11.00
C HIS A 10 -8.91 12.45 10.46
N TYR A 11 -8.35 11.63 11.36
CA TYR A 11 -7.94 10.29 11.00
C TYR A 11 -9.17 9.41 10.86
N GLU A 12 -9.26 8.71 9.74
CA GLU A 12 -10.31 7.72 9.46
C GLU A 12 -9.68 6.32 9.55
N GLU A 13 -10.26 5.46 10.40
CA GLU A 13 -9.88 4.05 10.42
C GLU A 13 -10.42 3.37 9.16
N LEU A 14 -9.55 2.80 8.34
CA LEU A 14 -10.01 1.94 7.26
C LEU A 14 -10.59 0.66 7.88
N GLY A 15 -11.78 0.25 7.45
CA GLY A 15 -12.42 -1.02 7.84
C GLY A 15 -11.63 -2.30 7.48
N LEU A 16 -10.36 -2.18 7.10
CA LEU A 16 -9.41 -3.24 6.80
C LEU A 16 -8.91 -3.93 8.08
N LYS A 17 -9.84 -4.47 8.88
CA LYS A 17 -9.56 -5.14 10.17
C LYS A 17 -8.58 -6.32 10.09
N HIS A 18 -8.21 -6.76 8.89
CA HIS A 18 -7.29 -7.88 8.65
C HIS A 18 -5.79 -7.49 8.66
N ARG A 19 -5.42 -6.20 8.73
CA ARG A 19 -4.01 -5.73 8.72
C ARG A 19 -3.50 -5.16 10.05
N GLY A 20 -4.27 -5.31 11.15
CA GLY A 20 -3.91 -4.84 12.48
C GLY A 20 -4.84 -3.75 13.01
N SER A 21 -5.02 -3.68 14.33
CA SER A 21 -5.71 -2.59 15.00
C SER A 21 -4.74 -1.41 15.16
N GLY A 22 -5.01 -0.28 14.51
CA GLY A 22 -4.18 0.92 14.66
C GLY A 22 -3.73 1.60 13.36
N LEU A 23 -4.33 1.25 12.21
CA LEU A 23 -4.09 1.93 10.94
C LEU A 23 -5.23 2.92 10.63
N ALA A 24 -4.90 4.21 10.61
CA ALA A 24 -5.86 5.27 10.29
C ALA A 24 -5.24 6.29 9.32
N PHE A 25 -6.06 6.94 8.50
CA PHE A 25 -5.59 7.80 7.40
C PHE A 25 -6.19 9.18 7.46
N LYS A 26 -5.38 10.18 7.11
CA LYS A 26 -5.85 11.46 6.59
C LYS A 26 -5.65 11.46 5.09
N HIS A 27 -6.73 11.38 4.32
CA HIS A 27 -6.66 11.51 2.86
C HIS A 27 -6.44 12.99 2.51
N LEU A 28 -5.27 13.31 1.98
CA LEU A 28 -4.93 14.68 1.58
C LEU A 28 -5.46 14.96 0.17
N PHE A 29 -5.17 14.05 -0.77
CA PHE A 29 -5.62 14.14 -2.15
C PHE A 29 -5.93 12.75 -2.70
N LEU A 30 -6.96 12.68 -3.54
CA LEU A 30 -7.41 11.48 -4.22
C LEU A 30 -7.35 11.71 -5.73
N GLY A 31 -6.90 10.71 -6.46
CA GLY A 31 -6.97 10.68 -7.91
C GLY A 31 -8.34 10.25 -8.43
N GLU A 32 -8.41 10.12 -9.75
CA GLU A 32 -9.61 9.64 -10.43
C GLU A 32 -9.57 8.11 -10.55
N GLU A 33 -10.48 7.44 -9.87
CA GLU A 33 -10.67 6.00 -10.01
C GLU A 33 -10.97 5.61 -11.46
N ASN A 34 -10.61 4.38 -11.85
CA ASN A 34 -10.77 3.88 -13.22
C ASN A 34 -9.86 4.51 -14.27
N THR A 35 -8.80 5.19 -13.83
CA THR A 35 -7.72 5.68 -14.68
C THR A 35 -6.37 5.08 -14.25
N PRO A 36 -5.42 4.84 -15.18
CA PRO A 36 -4.04 4.53 -14.83
C PRO A 36 -3.39 5.60 -13.94
N GLU A 37 -3.85 6.84 -14.04
CA GLU A 37 -3.38 8.01 -13.30
C GLU A 37 -3.95 8.13 -11.89
N ASN A 38 -4.80 7.18 -11.45
CA ASN A 38 -5.33 7.18 -10.09
C ASN A 38 -4.20 7.22 -9.05
N TYR A 39 -4.45 7.91 -7.94
CA TYR A 39 -3.48 8.08 -6.86
C TYR A 39 -4.15 8.30 -5.51
N LEU A 40 -3.36 8.11 -4.45
CA LEU A 40 -3.70 8.48 -3.09
C LEU A 40 -2.51 9.19 -2.47
N PHE A 41 -2.72 10.40 -1.98
CA PHE A 41 -1.77 11.07 -1.09
C PHE A 41 -2.38 11.20 0.30
N SER A 42 -1.71 10.66 1.32
CA SER A 42 -2.27 10.55 2.67
C SER A 42 -1.21 10.60 3.77
N ILE A 43 -1.65 10.93 4.98
CA ILE A 43 -0.88 10.65 6.21
C ILE A 43 -1.49 9.41 6.85
N ALA A 44 -0.73 8.33 6.92
CA ALA A 44 -1.10 7.09 7.59
C ALA A 44 -0.53 7.10 9.01
N ARG A 45 -1.40 6.97 10.01
CA ARG A 45 -1.04 6.72 11.40
C ARG A 45 -1.02 5.22 11.65
N GLN A 46 0.09 4.72 12.18
CA GLN A 46 0.33 3.29 12.38
C GLN A 46 0.80 3.04 13.81
N GLY A 47 0.15 2.10 14.50
CA GLY A 47 0.65 1.50 15.74
C GLY A 47 1.46 0.24 15.44
N ASP A 48 1.10 -0.88 16.08
CA ASP A 48 1.63 -2.19 15.74
C ASP A 48 1.15 -2.58 14.33
N PHE A 49 2.10 -2.83 13.42
CA PHE A 49 1.78 -3.10 12.02
C PHE A 49 2.64 -4.23 11.45
N TYR A 50 1.97 -5.14 10.73
CA TYR A 50 2.62 -6.24 10.02
C TYR A 50 2.12 -6.28 8.58
N SER A 51 3.08 -6.37 7.65
CA SER A 51 2.80 -6.72 6.26
C SER A 51 3.78 -7.78 5.79
N PRO A 52 3.31 -8.88 5.16
CA PRO A 52 4.20 -9.90 4.61
C PRO A 52 5.03 -9.34 3.45
N ILE A 53 5.98 -10.14 2.95
CA ILE A 53 6.70 -9.84 1.70
C ILE A 53 5.68 -9.69 0.57
N HIS A 54 5.72 -8.57 -0.14
CA HIS A 54 4.82 -8.29 -1.25
C HIS A 54 5.44 -7.32 -2.25
N ARG A 55 4.72 -7.08 -3.35
CA ARG A 55 5.04 -6.11 -4.39
C ARG A 55 3.73 -5.51 -4.92
N HIS A 56 3.83 -4.38 -5.61
CA HIS A 56 2.67 -3.67 -6.14
C HIS A 56 2.69 -3.61 -7.68
N THR A 57 1.55 -3.23 -8.27
CA THR A 57 1.43 -2.82 -9.69
C THR A 57 1.49 -1.30 -9.86
N PHE A 58 1.81 -0.60 -8.78
CA PHE A 58 1.84 0.86 -8.68
C PHE A 58 3.11 1.28 -7.96
N ASP A 59 3.48 2.53 -8.15
CA ASP A 59 4.62 3.17 -7.48
C ASP A 59 4.18 3.80 -6.16
N GLN A 60 5.07 3.81 -5.17
CA GLN A 60 4.78 4.38 -3.86
C GLN A 60 5.98 5.12 -3.28
N PHE A 61 5.73 6.30 -2.71
CA PHE A 61 6.65 6.98 -1.81
C PHE A 61 6.15 6.86 -0.38
N ARG A 62 7.07 6.61 0.55
CA ARG A 62 6.85 6.68 1.99
C ARG A 62 7.87 7.62 2.59
N TYR A 63 7.40 8.62 3.30
CA TYR A 63 8.23 9.51 4.09
C TYR A 63 7.91 9.26 5.57
N ALA A 64 8.93 8.95 6.35
CA ALA A 64 8.82 8.74 7.80
C ALA A 64 8.59 10.10 8.47
N TYR A 65 7.34 10.55 8.49
CA TYR A 65 6.96 11.89 8.93
C TYR A 65 7.10 12.08 10.44
N ARG A 66 6.86 11.02 11.21
CA ARG A 66 7.12 10.96 12.65
C ARG A 66 7.34 9.51 13.07
N GLY A 67 8.48 9.23 13.67
CA GLY A 67 8.93 7.90 14.07
C GLY A 67 9.49 7.08 12.92
N ASP A 68 10.31 6.09 13.28
CA ASP A 68 10.93 5.16 12.34
C ASP A 68 9.93 4.13 11.82
N VAL A 69 10.13 3.67 10.58
CA VAL A 69 9.24 2.74 9.87
C VAL A 69 10.03 1.55 9.33
N SER A 70 9.66 0.34 9.73
CA SER A 70 10.22 -0.87 9.13
C SER A 70 9.82 -0.98 7.65
N ILE A 71 10.78 -1.26 6.78
CA ILE A 71 10.54 -1.52 5.35
C ILE A 71 10.85 -2.99 5.01
N ALA A 72 11.90 -3.54 5.60
CA ALA A 72 12.32 -4.94 5.51
C ALA A 72 13.08 -5.32 6.80
N PRO A 73 13.41 -6.61 7.04
CA PRO A 73 14.12 -7.04 8.25
C PRO A 73 15.44 -6.32 8.51
N ASP A 74 16.12 -5.89 7.46
CA ASP A 74 17.41 -5.19 7.46
C ASP A 74 17.32 -3.75 6.97
N LEU A 75 16.10 -3.21 6.81
CA LEU A 75 15.87 -1.85 6.32
C LEU A 75 14.85 -1.12 7.19
N LEU A 76 15.37 -0.20 8.01
CA LEU A 76 14.61 0.75 8.79
C LEU A 76 14.68 2.12 8.12
N LEU A 77 13.53 2.73 7.87
CA LEU A 77 13.42 4.11 7.39
C LEU A 77 13.34 5.02 8.61
N HIS A 78 14.37 5.82 8.85
CA HIS A 78 14.39 6.72 10.00
C HIS A 78 13.50 7.93 9.78
N GLU A 79 13.04 8.57 10.87
CA GLU A 79 12.32 9.84 10.81
C GLU A 79 13.04 10.82 9.86
N GLU A 80 12.27 11.50 9.00
CA GLU A 80 12.73 12.39 7.92
C GLU A 80 13.37 11.74 6.69
N GLU A 81 13.48 10.40 6.63
CA GLU A 81 13.92 9.71 5.41
C GLU A 81 12.75 9.41 4.44
N LEU A 82 13.08 9.36 3.14
CA LEU A 82 12.15 9.04 2.06
C LEU A 82 12.50 7.67 1.45
N CYS A 83 11.53 6.78 1.33
CA CYS A 83 11.65 5.52 0.61
C CYS A 83 10.77 5.53 -0.64
N TYR A 84 11.35 5.20 -1.79
CA TYR A 84 10.65 4.89 -3.03
C TYR A 84 10.51 3.37 -3.17
N HIS A 85 9.27 2.93 -3.34
CA HIS A 85 8.83 1.55 -3.56
C HIS A 85 8.35 1.42 -5.01
N PRO A 86 9.21 0.93 -5.91
CA PRO A 86 8.88 0.85 -7.32
C PRO A 86 7.91 -0.30 -7.60
N GLU A 87 7.05 -0.14 -8.61
CA GLU A 87 6.18 -1.23 -9.07
C GLU A 87 6.99 -2.50 -9.41
N GLY A 88 6.43 -3.67 -9.11
CA GLY A 88 7.06 -4.96 -9.37
C GLY A 88 8.18 -5.37 -8.41
N VAL A 89 8.70 -4.46 -7.58
CA VAL A 89 9.78 -4.74 -6.61
C VAL A 89 9.23 -5.39 -5.35
N PHE A 90 9.82 -6.53 -4.97
CA PHE A 90 9.51 -7.17 -3.69
C PHE A 90 10.18 -6.42 -2.53
N TYR A 91 9.44 -6.25 -1.44
CA TYR A 91 9.94 -5.71 -0.19
C TYR A 91 9.18 -6.30 1.01
N GLY A 92 9.68 -6.04 2.22
CA GLY A 92 9.17 -6.60 3.46
C GLY A 92 9.88 -7.89 3.89
N PRO A 93 9.35 -8.58 4.91
CA PRO A 93 8.18 -8.18 5.69
C PRO A 93 8.44 -6.86 6.42
N GLN A 94 7.37 -6.05 6.54
CA GLN A 94 7.35 -4.89 7.43
C GLN A 94 6.90 -5.39 8.80
N LEU A 95 7.69 -5.08 9.82
CA LEU A 95 7.42 -5.44 11.20
C LEU A 95 7.66 -4.21 12.08
N ASP A 96 6.58 -3.52 12.39
CA ASP A 96 6.56 -2.36 13.25
C ASP A 96 5.97 -2.78 14.59
N GLU A 97 6.84 -2.96 15.59
CA GLU A 97 6.46 -3.29 16.96
C GLU A 97 6.57 -2.04 17.83
N TRP A 98 5.54 -1.75 18.63
CA TRP A 98 5.47 -0.70 19.64
C TRP A 98 5.57 0.75 19.12
N GLY A 99 4.69 1.61 19.60
CA GLY A 99 4.72 3.06 19.36
C GLY A 99 3.92 3.51 18.14
N GLU A 100 3.42 4.75 18.20
CA GLU A 100 2.65 5.37 17.13
C GLU A 100 3.59 6.14 16.20
N ARG A 101 3.50 5.89 14.90
CA ARG A 101 4.23 6.60 13.84
C ARG A 101 3.27 7.19 12.83
N ASP A 102 3.66 8.31 12.22
CA ASP A 102 2.93 8.91 11.10
C ASP A 102 3.81 8.79 9.85
N VAL A 103 3.23 8.21 8.79
CA VAL A 103 3.90 7.98 7.50
C VAL A 103 3.17 8.77 6.44
N LEU A 104 3.86 9.66 5.76
CA LEU A 104 3.30 10.33 4.60
C LEU A 104 3.46 9.40 3.38
N VAL A 105 2.34 9.03 2.77
CA VAL A 105 2.27 8.00 1.73
C VAL A 105 1.67 8.60 0.47
N LEU A 106 2.41 8.52 -0.64
CA LEU A 106 1.90 8.76 -2.00
C LEU A 106 1.91 7.42 -2.75
N GLN A 107 0.76 6.99 -3.25
CA GLN A 107 0.60 5.82 -4.12
C GLN A 107 -0.01 6.25 -5.44
N PHE A 108 0.54 5.82 -6.56
CA PHE A 108 0.13 6.29 -7.88
C PHE A 108 0.50 5.27 -8.95
N GLY A 109 -0.20 5.28 -10.08
CA GLY A 109 0.11 4.41 -11.20
C GLY A 109 1.57 4.48 -11.63
N GLY A 110 2.20 3.31 -11.80
CA GLY A 110 3.58 3.21 -12.25
C GLY A 110 3.73 3.14 -13.76
N ALA A 111 4.98 2.99 -14.21
CA ALA A 111 5.34 2.99 -15.63
C ALA A 111 4.67 1.88 -16.46
N SER A 112 4.18 0.82 -15.83
CA SER A 112 3.47 -0.29 -16.48
C SER A 112 2.06 0.09 -16.93
N GLY A 113 1.51 1.22 -16.44
CA GLY A 113 0.14 1.65 -16.73
C GLY A 113 -0.94 0.80 -16.06
N LYS A 114 -0.58 -0.10 -15.12
CA LYS A 114 -1.54 -0.96 -14.40
C LYS A 114 -2.34 -0.23 -13.32
N GLY A 115 -1.96 0.99 -12.99
CA GLY A 115 -2.68 1.89 -12.09
C GLY A 115 -2.67 1.49 -10.62
N TYR A 116 -3.24 2.36 -9.79
CA TYR A 116 -3.49 2.16 -8.37
C TYR A 116 -4.98 1.91 -8.13
N LEU A 117 -5.30 0.88 -7.35
CA LEU A 117 -6.67 0.65 -6.88
C LEU A 117 -6.89 1.39 -5.57
N SER A 118 -7.95 2.21 -5.51
CA SER A 118 -8.32 2.90 -4.28
C SER A 118 -8.75 1.92 -3.19
N PHE A 119 -8.76 2.38 -1.94
CA PHE A 119 -9.32 1.58 -0.85
C PHE A 119 -10.80 1.26 -1.04
N ALA A 120 -11.57 2.14 -1.69
CA ALA A 120 -12.97 1.88 -2.02
C ALA A 120 -13.12 0.77 -3.06
N GLN A 121 -12.32 0.80 -4.13
CA GLN A 121 -12.28 -0.25 -5.14
C GLN A 121 -11.83 -1.59 -4.56
N ILE A 122 -10.83 -1.58 -3.66
CA ILE A 122 -10.40 -2.77 -2.92
C ILE A 122 -11.55 -3.31 -2.06
N ALA A 123 -12.26 -2.46 -1.32
CA ALA A 123 -13.37 -2.89 -0.47
C ALA A 123 -14.53 -3.48 -1.29
N GLU A 124 -14.91 -2.81 -2.39
CA GLU A 124 -15.93 -3.31 -3.31
C GLU A 124 -15.54 -4.67 -3.93
N GLY A 125 -14.29 -4.79 -4.39
CA GLY A 125 -13.75 -6.05 -4.91
C GLY A 125 -13.75 -7.17 -3.88
N GLN A 126 -13.45 -6.85 -2.61
CA GLN A 126 -13.50 -7.82 -1.51
C GLN A 126 -14.93 -8.34 -1.29
N GLU A 127 -15.92 -7.45 -1.27
CA GLU A 127 -17.33 -7.87 -1.10
C GLU A 127 -17.79 -8.76 -2.26
N LYS A 128 -17.47 -8.40 -3.51
CA LYS A 128 -17.78 -9.23 -4.68
C LYS A 128 -17.11 -10.60 -4.63
N LEU A 129 -15.83 -10.65 -4.29
CA LEU A 129 -15.07 -11.90 -4.25
C LEU A 129 -15.49 -12.81 -3.09
N LYS A 130 -15.97 -12.26 -1.96
CA LYS A 130 -16.53 -13.05 -0.86
C LYS A 130 -17.77 -13.86 -1.25
N GLU A 131 -18.51 -13.44 -2.28
CA GLU A 131 -19.63 -14.23 -2.81
C GLU A 131 -19.16 -15.50 -3.54
N GLN A 132 -17.89 -15.52 -4.01
CA GLN A 132 -17.34 -16.55 -4.90
C GLN A 132 -16.17 -17.32 -4.28
N GLY A 133 -15.84 -17.03 -3.01
CA GLY A 133 -14.68 -17.59 -2.34
C GLY A 133 -14.50 -16.99 -0.94
N ARG A 134 -13.28 -17.11 -0.41
CA ARG A 134 -12.95 -16.63 0.93
C ARG A 134 -11.52 -16.09 1.00
N PHE A 135 -11.33 -15.04 1.78
CA PHE A 135 -10.01 -14.51 2.10
C PHE A 135 -9.50 -15.15 3.39
N GLU A 136 -8.30 -15.72 3.38
CA GLU A 136 -7.64 -16.28 4.56
C GLU A 136 -6.12 -16.01 4.47
N LYS A 137 -5.54 -15.46 5.55
CA LYS A 137 -4.07 -15.28 5.71
C LYS A 137 -3.39 -14.60 4.51
N GLY A 138 -4.02 -13.57 3.96
CA GLY A 138 -3.48 -12.83 2.81
C GLY A 138 -3.70 -13.51 1.45
N LYS A 139 -4.42 -14.64 1.39
CA LYS A 139 -4.77 -15.31 0.14
C LYS A 139 -6.28 -15.34 -0.10
N TYR A 140 -6.68 -15.37 -1.38
CA TYR A 140 -8.03 -15.64 -1.82
C TYR A 140 -8.17 -17.10 -2.26
N HIS A 141 -9.17 -17.79 -1.74
CA HIS A 141 -9.51 -19.18 -2.03
C HIS A 141 -10.85 -19.24 -2.78
N PRO A 142 -10.86 -19.59 -4.09
CA PRO A 142 -12.09 -19.73 -4.86
C PRO A 142 -12.98 -20.88 -4.34
N ALA A 143 -14.29 -20.66 -4.29
CA ALA A 143 -15.25 -21.67 -3.82
C ALA A 143 -15.39 -22.88 -4.77
N GLY A 144 -15.20 -22.66 -6.07
CA GLY A 144 -15.29 -23.70 -7.11
C GLY A 144 -14.11 -24.69 -7.15
N GLY A 145 -13.15 -24.58 -6.23
CA GLY A 145 -11.87 -25.28 -6.31
C GLY A 145 -10.88 -24.53 -7.21
N GLY A 146 -9.59 -24.60 -6.87
CA GLY A 146 -8.52 -23.89 -7.57
C GLY A 146 -7.38 -23.53 -6.62
N GLU A 147 -6.23 -23.19 -7.19
CA GLU A 147 -5.07 -22.77 -6.41
C GLU A 147 -5.34 -21.42 -5.72
N PRO A 148 -5.04 -21.28 -4.42
CA PRO A 148 -5.18 -20.02 -3.71
C PRO A 148 -4.24 -18.96 -4.29
N LYS A 149 -4.77 -17.77 -4.55
CA LYS A 149 -4.02 -16.62 -5.08
C LYS A 149 -3.69 -15.63 -3.98
N ASP A 150 -2.70 -14.76 -4.21
CA ASP A 150 -2.52 -13.58 -3.37
C ASP A 150 -3.80 -12.72 -3.38
N SER A 151 -4.16 -12.12 -2.23
CA SER A 151 -5.43 -11.37 -2.14
C SER A 151 -5.42 -10.11 -3.00
N TYR A 152 -4.28 -9.43 -3.11
CA TYR A 152 -4.16 -8.25 -3.96
C TYR A 152 -4.23 -8.63 -5.43
N GLU A 153 -3.57 -9.74 -5.80
CA GLU A 153 -3.68 -10.31 -7.15
C GLU A 153 -5.14 -10.61 -7.52
N ALA A 154 -5.87 -11.33 -6.67
CA ALA A 154 -7.27 -11.66 -6.93
C ALA A 154 -8.16 -10.41 -7.08
N LEU A 155 -7.93 -9.39 -6.25
CA LEU A 155 -8.66 -8.11 -6.33
C LEU A 155 -8.35 -7.37 -7.62
N TRP A 156 -7.08 -7.30 -8.00
CA TRP A 156 -6.65 -6.63 -9.23
C TRP A 156 -7.19 -7.34 -10.47
N GLU A 157 -7.15 -8.67 -10.52
CA GLU A 157 -7.73 -9.45 -11.62
C GLU A 157 -9.25 -9.28 -11.70
N SER A 158 -9.95 -9.29 -10.56
CA SER A 158 -11.39 -9.07 -10.50
C SER A 158 -11.79 -7.69 -11.04
N TYR A 159 -10.95 -6.68 -10.83
CA TYR A 159 -11.20 -5.33 -11.29
C TYR A 159 -10.81 -5.14 -12.76
N SER A 160 -9.63 -5.61 -13.16
CA SER A 160 -9.09 -5.43 -14.51
C SER A 160 -9.71 -6.36 -15.56
N GLY A 161 -10.30 -7.48 -15.13
CA GLY A 161 -10.81 -8.54 -16.00
C GLY A 161 -9.72 -9.36 -16.71
N HIS A 162 -8.45 -9.18 -16.34
CA HIS A 162 -7.31 -9.85 -16.96
C HIS A 162 -6.40 -10.49 -15.89
N PRO A 163 -5.68 -11.57 -16.21
CA PRO A 163 -4.68 -12.13 -15.32
C PRO A 163 -3.60 -11.09 -14.94
N LEU A 164 -3.20 -11.06 -13.68
CA LEU A 164 -2.20 -10.11 -13.22
C LEU A 164 -0.80 -10.63 -13.56
N GLU A 165 -0.19 -10.02 -14.57
CA GLU A 165 1.24 -10.09 -14.77
C GLU A 165 1.90 -8.88 -14.09
N TYR A 166 2.64 -9.12 -13.01
CA TYR A 166 3.42 -8.06 -12.36
C TYR A 166 4.50 -7.53 -13.31
N PRO A 167 4.72 -6.20 -13.36
CA PRO A 167 5.75 -5.63 -14.21
C PRO A 167 7.14 -6.11 -13.79
N ALA A 168 8.04 -6.23 -14.76
CA ALA A 168 9.44 -6.48 -14.48
C ALA A 168 10.01 -5.31 -13.66
N ALA A 169 10.59 -5.62 -12.51
CA ALA A 169 11.17 -4.64 -11.61
C ALA A 169 12.29 -3.85 -12.33
N ARG A 170 12.06 -2.55 -12.53
CA ARG A 170 12.99 -1.62 -13.19
C ARG A 170 14.12 -1.13 -12.27
N TYR A 171 13.93 -1.34 -10.97
CA TYR A 171 14.84 -1.00 -9.89
C TYR A 171 15.04 -2.24 -9.02
N HIS A 172 16.19 -2.35 -8.36
CA HIS A 172 16.46 -3.38 -7.36
C HIS A 172 17.50 -2.80 -6.38
N PRO A 173 17.24 -2.72 -5.05
CA PRO A 173 15.99 -2.92 -4.29
C PRO A 173 15.12 -1.62 -4.22
N VAL A 174 14.25 -1.48 -3.20
CA VAL A 174 13.64 -0.18 -2.84
C VAL A 174 14.73 0.86 -2.58
N ILE A 175 14.42 2.14 -2.78
CA ILE A 175 15.42 3.21 -2.75
C ILE A 175 15.16 4.12 -1.57
N VAL A 176 16.13 4.22 -0.66
CA VAL A 176 16.10 5.16 0.46
C VAL A 176 16.93 6.39 0.12
N SER A 177 16.31 7.56 0.29
CA SER A 177 16.95 8.87 0.25
C SER A 177 17.07 9.40 1.67
N LYS A 178 18.30 9.60 2.12
CA LYS A 178 18.61 10.15 3.44
C LYS A 178 18.83 11.67 3.33
N PRO A 179 18.29 12.48 4.27
CA PRO A 179 18.47 13.93 4.24
C PRO A 179 19.85 14.38 4.73
N ASP A 180 20.56 13.52 5.45
CA ASP A 180 21.89 13.82 5.99
C ASP A 180 22.96 13.92 4.90
N ASN A 181 23.92 14.82 5.11
CA ASN A 181 25.13 14.84 4.29
C ASN A 181 26.03 13.67 4.69
N ASP A 182 26.53 12.91 3.71
CA ASP A 182 27.63 11.98 3.94
C ASP A 182 28.84 12.76 4.47
N SER A 183 29.15 12.59 5.76
CA SER A 183 30.32 13.20 6.42
C SER A 183 31.60 12.40 6.16
#